data_AF-A0A6J4V4G7-F1
#
_entry.id   AF-A0A6J4V4G7-F1
#
_cell.length_a   1.000
_cell.length_b   1.000
_cell.length_c   1.000
_cell.angle_alpha   90.00
_cell.angle_beta   90.00
_cell.angle_gamma   90.00
#
_symmetry.space_group_name_H-M   'P 1'
#
loop_
_entity.id
_entity.type
_entity.pdbx_description
1 polymer ?
#
loop_
_entity_poly.entity_id
_entity_poly.type
_entity_poly.pdbx_seq_one_letter_code
_entity_poly.pdbx_strand_id
1 'polypeptide(L)' 'MRTPISDPNPPTELAVVGENTDDPSQLILLGADGNYYAYALPDGTAKAVVPDEHWRVDAIDAERLLV' A
#
# COMPACT_ATOMS: atom_id res chain seq x y z
N MET A 1 0.36 19.66 13.57
CA MET A 1 1.56 19.48 12.74
C MET A 1 1.55 18.02 12.30
N ARG A 2 1.34 17.71 11.01
CA ARG A 2 1.39 16.31 10.52
C ARG A 2 2.85 15.90 10.48
N THR A 3 3.24 14.92 11.30
CA THR A 3 4.59 14.37 11.31
C THR A 3 4.87 13.75 9.92
N PRO A 4 6.02 14.07 9.28
CA PRO A 4 6.43 13.37 8.07
C PRO A 4 6.74 11.91 8.43
N ILE A 5 6.37 10.98 7.56
CA ILE A 5 6.73 9.56 7.57
C ILE A 5 8.17 9.34 8.13
N SER A 6 8.28 9.07 9.44
CA SER A 6 9.58 9.02 10.15
C SER A 6 9.96 7.61 10.58
N ASP A 7 9.09 6.62 10.36
CA ASP A 7 9.44 5.21 10.55
C ASP A 7 9.79 4.58 9.20
N PRO A 8 11.07 4.23 8.97
CA PRO A 8 11.47 3.54 7.75
C PRO A 8 10.99 2.09 7.71
N ASN A 9 10.50 1.57 8.84
CA ASN A 9 10.00 0.22 8.94
C ASN A 9 8.49 0.21 8.70
N PRO A 10 8.00 -0.59 7.74
CA PRO A 10 6.57 -0.78 7.58
C PRO A 10 5.97 -1.38 8.85
N PRO A 11 4.71 -1.05 9.20
CA PRO A 11 3.99 -1.74 10.25
C PRO A 11 3.92 -3.24 9.95
N THR A 12 3.84 -4.06 11.00
CA THR A 12 3.70 -5.52 10.86
C THR A 12 2.39 -5.91 10.15
N GLU A 13 1.39 -5.04 10.22
CA GLU A 13 0.08 -5.23 9.60
C GLU A 13 -0.03 -4.35 8.34
N LEU A 14 0.04 -5.00 7.18
CA LEU A 14 -0.11 -4.40 5.87
C LEU A 14 -1.22 -5.14 5.10
N ALA A 15 -2.12 -4.39 4.48
CA ALA A 15 -3.13 -4.93 3.59
C ALA A 15 -2.80 -4.54 2.14
N VAL A 16 -2.86 -5.49 1.20
CA VAL A 16 -2.78 -5.17 -0.23
C VAL A 16 -4.06 -4.44 -0.63
N VAL A 17 -3.92 -3.25 -1.19
CA VAL A 17 -5.04 -2.40 -1.62
C VAL A 17 -5.02 -2.12 -3.12
N GLY A 18 -4.07 -2.69 -3.85
CA GLY A 18 -3.98 -2.54 -5.29
C GLY A 18 -2.59 -2.81 -5.85
N GLU A 19 -2.38 -2.33 -7.07
CA GLU A 19 -1.13 -2.49 -7.83
C GLU A 19 -0.78 -1.22 -8.62
N ASN A 20 0.48 -1.15 -9.05
CA ASN A 20 0.93 -0.12 -9.95
C ASN A 20 0.46 -0.42 -11.39
N THR A 21 -0.10 0.56 -12.07
CA THR A 21 -0.65 0.40 -13.42
C THR A 21 0.43 0.25 -14.49
N ASP A 22 1.61 0.81 -14.26
CA ASP A 22 2.73 0.78 -15.19
C ASP A 22 3.60 -0.45 -14.97
N ASP A 23 3.65 -0.96 -13.73
CA ASP A 23 4.42 -2.14 -13.35
C ASP A 23 3.64 -3.03 -12.37
N PRO A 24 2.89 -4.04 -12.85
CA PRO A 24 2.06 -4.90 -12.01
C PRO A 24 2.87 -5.77 -11.03
N SER A 25 4.21 -5.76 -11.10
CA SER A 25 5.07 -6.39 -10.11
C SER A 25 5.21 -5.57 -8.81
N GLN A 26 4.69 -4.34 -8.80
CA GLN A 26 4.60 -3.47 -7.64
C GLN A 26 3.17 -3.41 -7.11
N LEU A 27 3.02 -3.82 -5.85
CA LEU A 27 1.76 -3.74 -5.13
C LEU A 27 1.72 -2.47 -4.28
N ILE A 28 0.55 -1.89 -4.11
CA ILE A 28 0.32 -0.87 -3.10
C ILE A 28 -0.35 -1.50 -1.88
N LEU A 29 0.25 -1.23 -0.72
CA LEU A 29 -0.20 -1.70 0.58
C LEU A 29 -0.67 -0.51 1.41
N LEU A 30 -1.66 -0.73 2.27
CA LEU A 30 -2.08 0.18 3.31
C LEU A 30 -1.65 -0.37 4.67
N GLY A 31 -0.88 0.41 5.41
CA GLY A 31 -0.51 0.09 6.79
C GLY A 31 -1.61 0.45 7.77
N ALA A 32 -1.63 -0.23 8.93
CA ALA A 32 -2.54 0.10 10.04
C ALA A 32 -2.34 1.53 10.60
N ASP A 33 -1.21 2.16 10.29
CA ASP A 33 -0.90 3.56 10.59
C ASP A 33 -1.55 4.55 9.60
N GLY A 34 -2.23 4.04 8.57
CA GLY A 34 -2.89 4.83 7.54
C GLY A 34 -1.97 5.34 6.43
N ASN A 35 -0.72 4.87 6.38
CA ASN A 35 0.22 5.22 5.31
C ASN A 35 0.22 4.16 4.21
N TYR A 36 0.56 4.59 2.99
CA TYR A 36 0.71 3.70 1.85
C TYR A 36 2.15 3.26 1.68
N TYR A 37 2.32 2.02 1.23
CA TYR A 37 3.62 1.41 1.00
C TYR A 37 3.64 0.72 -0.37
N ALA A 38 4.69 0.95 -1.16
CA ALA A 38 4.97 0.18 -2.36
C ALA A 38 5.71 -1.10 -1.97
N TYR A 39 5.27 -2.24 -2.50
CA TYR A 39 5.88 -3.54 -2.27
C TYR A 39 6.29 -4.17 -3.60
N ALA A 40 7.59 -4.38 -3.80
CA ALA A 40 8.14 -4.98 -5.00
C ALA A 40 8.32 -6.50 -4.82
N LEU A 41 7.72 -7.28 -5.72
CA LEU A 41 7.65 -8.74 -5.60
C LEU A 41 8.95 -9.56 -5.84
N PRO A 42 10.11 -9.03 -6.30
CA PRO A 42 11.36 -9.78 -6.16
C PRO A 42 12.08 -9.48 -4.83
N ASP A 43 11.97 -8.26 -4.30
CA ASP A 43 12.74 -7.81 -3.13
C ASP A 43 12.03 -8.05 -1.80
N GLY A 44 10.72 -8.30 -1.83
CA GLY A 44 9.91 -8.58 -0.66
C GLY A 44 9.87 -7.45 0.37
N THR A 45 10.17 -6.22 -0.05
CA THR A 45 10.33 -5.07 0.83
C THR A 45 9.22 -4.05 0.58
N ALA A 46 8.52 -3.65 1.64
CA ALA A 46 7.55 -2.56 1.61
C ALA A 46 8.23 -1.23 1.96
N LYS A 47 8.04 -0.21 1.13
CA LYS A 47 8.60 1.13 1.31
C LYS A 47 7.49 2.17 1.28
N ALA A 48 7.50 3.09 2.25
CA ALA A 48 6.52 4.17 2.29
C ALA A 48 6.51 4.97 0.98
N VAL A 49 5.31 5.19 0.44
CA VAL A 49 5.07 5.88 -0.83
C VAL A 49 3.87 6.80 -0.69
N VAL A 50 3.85 7.86 -1.49
CA VAL A 50 2.65 8.66 -1.70
C VAL A 50 2.05 8.19 -3.02
N PRO A 51 0.87 7.54 -3.03
CA PRO A 51 0.25 7.12 -4.27
C PRO A 51 -0.12 8.31 -5.15
N ASP A 52 0.18 8.16 -6.42
CA ASP A 52 -0.17 9.04 -7.52
C ASP A 52 -1.04 8.30 -8.56
N GLU A 53 -1.27 8.92 -9.73
CA GLU A 53 -2.19 8.38 -10.75
C GLU A 53 -1.78 7.03 -11.33
N HIS A 54 -0.51 6.64 -11.18
CA HIS A 54 0.02 5.34 -11.59
C HIS A 54 -0.31 4.20 -10.60
N TRP A 55 -1.04 4.48 -9.52
CA TRP A 55 -1.49 3.45 -8.57
C TRP A 55 -2.99 3.23 -8.70
N ARG A 56 -3.34 2.00 -9.07
CA ARG A 56 -4.72 1.58 -9.04
C ARG A 56 -5.00 0.96 -7.68
N VAL A 57 -5.62 1.76 -6.81
CA VAL A 57 -6.20 1.26 -5.57
C VAL A 57 -7.54 0.62 -5.92
N ASP A 58 -7.59 -0.70 -5.97
CA ASP A 58 -8.86 -1.41 -5.99
C ASP A 58 -9.47 -1.19 -4.61
N ALA A 59 -10.52 -0.36 -4.55
CA ALA A 59 -11.26 -0.11 -3.33
C ALA A 59 -11.50 -1.46 -2.67
N ILE A 60 -10.91 -1.68 -1.49
CA ILE A 60 -11.14 -2.89 -0.71
C ILE A 60 -12.64 -2.88 -0.50
N ASP A 61 -13.34 -3.71 -1.27
CA ASP A 61 -14.79 -3.78 -1.30
C ASP A 61 -15.20 -4.40 0.03
N ALA A 62 -15.19 -3.57 1.08
CA ALA A 62 -15.59 -3.91 2.43
C ALA A 62 -17.06 -4.35 2.46
N GLU A 63 -17.79 -4.16 1.35
CA GLU A 63 -19.17 -4.55 1.14
C GLU A 63 -19.33 -6.00 0.63
N ARG A 64 -18.24 -6.70 0.27
CA ARG A 64 -18.28 -8.11 -0.17
C ARG A 64 -18.24 -9.15 0.94
N LEU A 65 -18.28 -8.74 2.21
CA LEU A 65 -18.42 -9.62 3.38
C LEU A 65 -19.85 -9.61 3.96
N LEU A 66 -20.88 -9.59 3.10
CA LEU A 66 -22.23 -10.00 3.47
C LEU A 66 -22.67 -11.16 2.56
N VAL A 67 -22.44 -12.40 3.00
CA VAL A 67 -23.18 -13.59 2.56
C VAL A 67 -23.19 -14.63 3.66
#